data_AF-A0A3A8I1B5-F1
#
_entry.id   AF-A0A3A8I1B5-F1
#
_cell.length_a   1.000
_cell.length_b   1.000
_cell.length_c   1.000
_cell.angle_alpha   90.00
_cell.angle_beta   90.00
_cell.angle_gamma   90.00
#
_symmetry.space_group_name_H-M   'P 1'
#
loop_
_entity.id
_entity.type
_entity.pdbx_description
1 polymer ?
#
loop_
_entity_poly.entity_id
_entity_poly.type
_entity_poly.pdbx_seq_one_letter_code
_entity_poly.pdbx_strand_id
1 'polypeptide(L)'
;MTGLQIHQEQEAAGRITLRLEGTLDGRTAQELRNSLQALGQSEVVLDFAHLREFKDSAVGVLTHGLKDSAVQLRGLATHHERMFRYFGVLSSPSTHRAYYTPEDILSV
;
A
#
# COMPACT_ATOMS: atom_id res chain seq x y z
N MET A 1 -19.08 11.56 8.14
CA MET A 1 -18.40 10.25 8.16
C MET A 1 -18.02 9.92 6.72
N THR A 2 -16.80 10.25 6.32
CA THR A 2 -16.27 9.87 5.01
C THR A 2 -15.68 8.48 5.12
N GLY A 3 -16.26 7.52 4.39
CA GLY A 3 -15.78 6.14 4.35
C GLY A 3 -14.58 5.97 3.41
N LEU A 4 -14.16 4.71 3.25
CA LEU A 4 -13.15 4.31 2.28
C LEU A 4 -13.85 3.78 1.02
N GLN A 5 -13.45 4.28 -0.14
CA GLN A 5 -13.84 3.73 -1.44
C GLN A 5 -12.69 2.88 -1.98
N ILE A 6 -13.02 1.68 -2.49
CA ILE A 6 -12.06 0.73 -3.05
C ILE A 6 -12.42 0.55 -4.53
N HIS A 7 -11.55 1.02 -5.41
CA HIS A 7 -11.69 0.85 -6.85
C HIS A 7 -10.80 -0.29 -7.30
N GLN A 8 -11.40 -1.32 -7.91
CA GLN A 8 -10.67 -2.48 -8.41
C GLN A 8 -10.39 -2.32 -9.91
N GLU A 9 -9.12 -2.42 -10.27
CA GLU A 9 -8.63 -2.40 -11.65
C GLU A 9 -7.89 -3.72 -11.93
N GLN A 10 -8.18 -4.35 -13.07
CA GLN A 10 -7.46 -5.53 -13.52
C GLN A 10 -6.30 -5.12 -14.42
N GLU A 11 -5.09 -5.55 -14.11
CA GLU A 11 -3.90 -5.31 -14.94
C GLU A 11 -3.69 -6.45 -15.93
N ALA A 12 -3.04 -6.15 -17.06
CA ALA A 12 -2.80 -7.09 -18.15
C ALA A 12 -2.02 -8.36 -17.75
N ALA A 13 -1.29 -8.31 -16.64
CA ALA A 13 -0.52 -9.44 -16.10
C ALA A 13 -1.32 -10.34 -15.12
N GLY A 14 -2.64 -10.17 -15.01
CA GLY A 14 -3.47 -10.90 -14.05
C GLY A 14 -3.35 -10.41 -12.61
N ARG A 15 -2.69 -9.26 -12.41
CA ARG A 15 -2.62 -8.56 -11.13
C ARG A 15 -3.85 -7.71 -10.90
N ILE A 16 -4.28 -7.59 -9.66
CA ILE A 16 -5.43 -6.78 -9.27
C ILE A 16 -4.93 -5.56 -8.51
N THR A 17 -5.22 -4.37 -9.00
CA THR A 17 -4.89 -3.12 -8.31
C THR A 17 -6.14 -2.59 -7.60
N LEU A 18 -6.04 -2.42 -6.29
CA LEU A 18 -7.06 -1.80 -5.46
C LEU A 18 -6.63 -0.37 -5.13
N ARG A 19 -7.27 0.61 -5.76
CA ARG A 19 -7.05 2.03 -5.49
C ARG A 19 -7.94 2.48 -4.35
N LEU A 20 -7.30 3.04 -3.32
CA LEU A 20 -7.95 3.46 -2.09
C LEU A 20 -8.17 4.97 -2.10
N GLU A 21 -9.42 5.38 -1.93
CA GLU A 21 -9.81 6.79 -1.86
C GLU A 21 -10.61 7.09 -0.58
N GLY A 22 -10.31 8.22 0.06
CA GLY A 22 -11.00 8.67 1.28
C GLY A 22 -10.16 8.52 2.54
N THR A 23 -10.78 8.11 3.65
CA THR A 23 -10.12 7.98 4.95
C THR A 23 -9.89 6.52 5.29
N LEU A 24 -8.63 6.17 5.59
CA LEU A 24 -8.22 4.87 6.08
C LEU A 24 -7.92 4.93 7.57
N ASP A 25 -8.80 4.30 8.36
CA ASP A 25 -8.76 4.17 9.82
C ASP A 25 -8.97 2.72 10.25
N GLY A 26 -8.96 2.42 11.55
CA GLY A 26 -9.11 1.04 12.03
C GLY A 26 -10.36 0.32 11.53
N ARG A 27 -11.48 1.03 11.34
CA ARG A 27 -12.73 0.43 10.84
C ARG A 27 -12.62 0.10 9.35
N THR A 28 -12.28 1.10 8.55
CA THR A 28 -12.18 0.96 7.09
C THR A 28 -11.03 0.04 6.67
N ALA A 29 -9.97 -0.05 7.48
CA ALA A 29 -8.92 -1.06 7.32
C ALA A 29 -9.45 -2.48 7.52
N GLN A 30 -10.37 -2.71 8.45
CA GLN A 30 -11.00 -4.02 8.61
C GLN A 30 -11.89 -4.37 7.42
N GLU A 31 -12.61 -3.39 6.86
CA GLU A 31 -13.38 -3.55 5.63
C GLU A 31 -12.46 -3.94 4.46
N LEU A 32 -11.34 -3.23 4.28
CA LEU A 32 -10.33 -3.57 3.27
C LEU A 32 -9.74 -4.97 3.45
N ARG A 33 -9.49 -5.41 4.69
CA ARG A 33 -9.01 -6.79 4.95
C ARG A 33 -10.01 -7.84 4.50
N ASN A 34 -11.30 -7.62 4.75
CA ASN A 34 -12.34 -8.55 4.32
C ASN A 34 -12.39 -8.63 2.78
N SER A 35 -12.24 -7.49 2.09
CA SER A 35 -12.13 -7.46 0.62
C SER A 35 -10.92 -8.22 0.11
N LEU A 36 -9.76 -8.06 0.75
CA LEU A 36 -8.54 -8.81 0.40
C LEU A 36 -8.72 -10.33 0.58
N GLN A 37 -9.34 -10.75 1.69
CA GLN A 37 -9.63 -12.16 1.92
C GLN A 37 -10.53 -12.76 0.83
N ALA A 38 -11.50 -12.00 0.33
CA ALA A 38 -12.38 -12.44 -0.75
C ALA A 38 -11.63 -12.63 -2.10
N LEU A 39 -10.49 -11.96 -2.29
CA LEU A 39 -9.64 -12.11 -3.48
C LEU A 39 -8.67 -13.32 -3.40
N GLY A 40 -8.59 -13.98 -2.25
CA GLY A 40 -7.79 -15.19 -2.05
C GLY A 40 -6.29 -14.97 -2.27
N GLN A 41 -5.66 -15.85 -3.05
CA GLN A 41 -4.22 -15.81 -3.35
C GLN A 41 -3.85 -14.99 -4.59
N SER A 42 -4.75 -14.11 -5.04
CA SER A 42 -4.45 -13.20 -6.16
C SER A 42 -3.28 -12.30 -5.82
N GLU A 43 -2.44 -11.97 -6.80
CA GLU A 43 -1.42 -10.95 -6.64
C GLU A 43 -2.10 -9.57 -6.65
N VAL A 44 -2.10 -8.90 -5.50
CA VAL A 44 -2.83 -7.65 -5.29
C VAL A 44 -1.88 -6.49 -5.05
N VAL A 45 -2.13 -5.35 -5.69
CA VAL A 45 -1.47 -4.08 -5.40
C VAL A 45 -2.45 -3.18 -4.68
N LEU A 46 -2.12 -2.77 -3.45
CA LEU A 46 -2.85 -1.72 -2.74
C LEU A 46 -2.22 -0.37 -3.06
N ASP A 47 -3.01 0.52 -3.68
CA ASP A 47 -2.57 1.87 -4.01
C ASP A 47 -3.19 2.90 -3.06
N PHE A 48 -2.33 3.51 -2.25
CA PHE A 48 -2.67 4.46 -1.19
C PHE A 48 -2.62 5.93 -1.68
N ALA A 49 -2.28 6.19 -2.95
CA ALA A 49 -2.00 7.53 -3.46
C ALA A 49 -3.17 8.53 -3.40
N HIS A 50 -4.41 8.04 -3.31
CA HIS A 50 -5.62 8.87 -3.28
C HIS A 50 -6.30 8.93 -1.91
N LEU A 51 -5.63 8.43 -0.87
CA LEU A 51 -6.10 8.61 0.49
C LEU A 51 -6.01 10.08 0.90
N ARG A 52 -7.12 10.60 1.41
CA ARG A 52 -7.19 11.91 2.05
C ARG A 52 -6.57 11.88 3.44
N GLU A 53 -6.78 10.78 4.16
CA GLU A 53 -6.29 10.59 5.51
C GLU A 53 -5.94 9.12 5.72
N PHE A 54 -4.77 8.86 6.32
CA PHE A 54 -4.36 7.52 6.75
C PHE A 54 -3.94 7.61 8.22
N LYS A 55 -4.71 6.96 9.09
CA LYS A 55 -4.48 6.93 10.54
C LYS A 55 -3.66 5.71 10.94
N ASP A 56 -2.78 5.87 11.91
CA ASP A 56 -1.94 4.79 12.46
C ASP A 56 -2.74 3.58 12.98
N SER A 57 -3.99 3.81 13.41
CA SER A 57 -4.88 2.73 13.83
C SER A 57 -5.17 1.71 12.71
N ALA A 58 -5.15 2.13 11.44
CA ALA A 58 -5.27 1.23 10.30
C ALA A 58 -4.03 0.37 10.08
N VAL A 59 -2.83 0.86 10.43
CA VAL A 59 -1.58 0.12 10.21
C VAL A 59 -1.59 -1.19 11.00
N GLY A 60 -1.95 -1.13 12.29
CA GLY A 60 -2.02 -2.33 13.14
C GLY A 60 -3.03 -3.37 12.65
N VAL A 61 -4.15 -2.91 12.07
CA VAL A 61 -5.17 -3.79 11.48
C VAL A 61 -4.61 -4.47 10.22
N LEU A 62 -4.04 -3.69 9.30
CA LEU A 62 -3.53 -4.21 8.03
C LEU A 62 -2.34 -5.16 8.21
N THR A 63 -1.40 -4.87 9.10
CA THR A 63 -0.18 -5.69 9.27
C THR A 63 -0.48 -7.15 9.66
N HIS A 64 -1.55 -7.42 10.40
CA HIS A 64 -1.95 -8.78 10.75
C HIS A 64 -2.56 -9.56 9.58
N GLY A 65 -3.11 -8.89 8.56
CA GLY A 65 -3.68 -9.56 7.38
C GLY A 65 -2.73 -9.71 6.20
N LEU A 66 -1.73 -8.83 6.12
CA LEU A 66 -0.89 -8.73 4.92
C LEU A 66 0.34 -9.65 4.93
N LYS A 67 0.76 -10.18 6.09
CA LYS A 67 1.95 -11.04 6.19
C LYS A 67 1.87 -12.30 5.34
N ASP A 68 0.69 -12.88 5.21
CA ASP A 68 0.49 -14.16 4.54
C ASP A 68 -0.08 -14.02 3.12
N SER A 69 -0.27 -12.77 2.65
CA SER A 69 -0.90 -12.48 1.36
C SER A 69 0.12 -11.90 0.37
N ALA A 70 -0.02 -12.24 -0.91
CA ALA A 70 0.81 -11.69 -2.00
C ALA A 70 0.39 -10.24 -2.33
N VAL A 71 0.51 -9.35 -1.35
CA VAL A 71 0.07 -7.96 -1.44
C VAL A 71 1.27 -7.03 -1.52
N GLN A 72 1.28 -6.21 -2.56
CA GLN A 72 2.25 -5.13 -2.72
C GLN A 72 1.62 -3.81 -2.31
N LEU A 73 2.37 -2.97 -1.60
CA LEU A 73 1.92 -1.64 -1.18
C LEU A 73 2.56 -0.58 -2.08
N ARG A 74 1.75 0.35 -2.60
CA ARG A 74 2.15 1.45 -3.49
C ARG A 74 1.59 2.79 -3.01
N GLY A 75 2.34 3.88 -3.19
CA GLY A 75 1.81 5.23 -2.91
C GLY A 75 1.69 5.55 -1.42
N LEU A 76 2.44 4.85 -0.56
CA LEU A 76 2.50 5.14 0.86
C LEU A 76 3.37 6.38 1.13
N ALA A 77 2.98 7.17 2.14
CA ALA A 77 3.88 8.15 2.71
C ALA A 77 5.03 7.48 3.48
N THR A 78 6.20 8.10 3.53
CA THR A 78 7.43 7.53 4.12
C THR A 78 7.26 7.08 5.57
N HIS A 79 6.42 7.75 6.36
CA HIS A 79 6.13 7.35 7.73
C HIS A 79 5.47 5.95 7.79
N HIS A 80 4.41 5.74 7.01
CA HIS A 80 3.68 4.48 6.98
C HIS A 80 4.51 3.36 6.32
N GLU A 81 5.31 3.66 5.28
CA GLU A 81 6.27 2.70 4.72
C GLU A 81 7.23 2.17 5.80
N ARG A 82 7.73 3.05 6.68
CA ARG A 82 8.57 2.62 7.82
C ARG A 82 7.80 1.75 8.80
N MET A 83 6.57 2.12 9.15
CA MET A 83 5.77 1.32 10.08
C MET A 83 5.51 -0.09 9.54
N PHE A 84 5.05 -0.22 8.28
CA PHE A 84 4.82 -1.53 7.67
C PHE A 84 6.08 -2.39 7.67
N ARG A 85 7.25 -1.80 7.35
CA ARG A 85 8.53 -2.51 7.43
C ARG A 85 8.87 -2.99 8.83
N TYR A 86 8.65 -2.18 9.88
CA TYR A 86 8.88 -2.61 11.27
C TYR A 86 7.99 -3.79 11.67
N PHE A 87 6.80 -3.90 11.08
CA PHE A 87 5.91 -5.04 11.28
C PHE A 87 6.19 -6.21 10.32
N GLY A 88 7.22 -6.12 9.47
CA GLY A 88 7.64 -7.17 8.54
C GLY A 88 6.84 -7.24 7.23
N VAL A 89 6.07 -6.20 6.90
CA VAL A 89 5.35 -6.08 5.62
C VAL A 89 6.21 -5.24 4.66
N LEU A 90 6.69 -5.85 3.58
CA LEU A 90 7.48 -5.15 2.58
C LEU A 90 6.56 -4.33 1.66
N SER A 91 6.74 -3.02 1.66
CA SER A 91 6.21 -2.17 0.60
C SER A 91 7.09 -2.31 -0.64
N SER A 92 6.50 -2.31 -1.84
CA SER A 92 7.31 -2.23 -3.07
C SER A 92 8.16 -0.97 -2.96
N PRO A 93 9.46 -1.02 -3.31
CA PRO A 93 10.29 0.18 -3.25
C PRO A 93 9.61 1.24 -4.11
N SER A 94 9.23 2.37 -3.49
CA SER A 94 9.04 3.59 -4.26
C SER A 94 10.31 3.76 -5.08
N THR A 95 10.17 3.92 -6.40
CA THR A 95 11.31 4.20 -7.28
C THR A 95 11.82 5.60 -6.93
N HIS A 96 12.46 5.72 -5.79
CA HIS A 96 13.11 6.93 -5.35
C HIS A 96 14.37 7.00 -6.19
N ARG A 97 14.24 7.61 -7.38
CA ARG A 97 15.40 7.98 -8.19
C ARG A 97 16.33 8.74 -7.26
N ALA A 98 17.54 8.21 -7.08
CA ALA A 98 18.54 8.88 -6.27
C ALA A 98 18.71 10.29 -6.83
N TYR A 99 18.79 11.30 -5.95
CA TYR A 99 18.94 12.70 -6.37
C TYR A 99 20.22 12.95 -7.18
N TYR A 100 21.20 12.04 -7.07
CA TYR A 100 22.42 11.99 -7.86
C TYR A 100 22.73 10.53 -8.21
N THR A 101 23.17 10.29 -9.44
CA THR A 101 23.85 9.05 -9.80
C THR A 101 25.37 9.28 -9.77
N PRO A 102 26.20 8.23 -9.55
CA PRO A 102 27.65 8.40 -9.49
C PRO A 102 28.25 9.08 -10.72
N GLU A 103 27.63 8.93 -11.90
CA GLU A 103 28.00 9.64 -13.12
C GLU A 103 27.81 11.17 -13.04
N ASP A 104 26.89 11.67 -12.21
CA ASP A 104 26.71 13.12 -11.99
C ASP A 104 27.87 13.76 -11.19
N ILE A 105 28.56 12.98 -10.37
CA ILE A 105 29.64 13.46 -9.47
C ILE A 105 31.00 13.41 -10.16
N LEU A 106 31.19 12.49 -11.10
CA LEU A 106 32.47 12.22 -11.76
C LEU A 106 32.73 13.11 -13.00
N SER A 107 31.81 14.01 -13.34
CA SER A 107 31.90 14.90 -14.51
C SER A 107 32.60 16.25 -14.22
N VAL A 108 33.37 16.35 -13.12
CA VAL A 108 34.10 17.57 -12.72
C VAL A 108 35.57 17.50 -13.14
#